data_AF-A0A7J6A3C3-F1
#
_entry.id   AF-A0A7J6A3C3-F1
#
_cell.length_a   1.000
_cell.length_b   1.000
_cell.length_c   1.000
_cell.angle_alpha   90.00
_cell.angle_beta   90.00
_cell.angle_gamma   90.00
#
_symmetry.space_group_name_H-M   'P 1'
#
loop_
_entity.id
_entity.type
_entity.pdbx_description
1 polymer ?
#
loop_
_entity_poly.entity_id
_entity_poly.type
_entity_poly.pdbx_seq_one_letter_code
_entity_poly.pdbx_strand_id
1 'polypeptide(L)'
;MASQVSGYGVRINALCPSFVRTALIDSFNQEEKTGQFHSLVPLTQSLMEKFPMIEVEQVAKAFLYLVKDESVNGAALVVRNEGAGYAKFPTDVETTPISL
;
A
#
# COMPACT_ATOMS: atom_id res chain seq x y z
N MET A 1 13.25 -9.38 11.51
CA MET A 1 13.21 -7.90 11.62
C MET A 1 14.00 -7.46 12.84
N ALA A 2 14.63 -6.28 12.81
CA ALA A 2 15.48 -5.78 13.91
C ALA A 2 14.76 -5.76 15.27
N SER A 3 13.53 -5.26 15.33
CA SER A 3 12.72 -5.22 16.55
C SER A 3 12.57 -6.60 17.22
N GLN A 4 12.33 -7.65 16.43
CA GLN A 4 12.18 -9.02 16.94
C GLN A 4 13.50 -9.56 17.47
N VAL A 5 14.61 -9.32 16.76
CA VAL A 5 15.96 -9.75 17.18
C VAL A 5 16.39 -9.03 18.47
N SER A 6 16.01 -7.76 18.62
CA SER A 6 16.29 -6.96 19.81
C SER A 6 15.29 -7.14 20.96
N GLY A 7 14.23 -7.94 20.78
CA GLY A 7 13.24 -8.21 21.83
C GLY A 7 12.38 -7.02 22.25
N TYR A 8 12.21 -6.00 21.39
CA TYR A 8 11.46 -4.78 21.74
C TYR A 8 9.94 -4.97 21.76
N GLY A 9 9.43 -6.09 21.25
CA GLY A 9 7.99 -6.35 21.16
C GLY A 9 7.24 -5.48 20.14
N VAL A 10 7.95 -4.73 19.28
CA VAL A 10 7.33 -3.89 18.25
C VAL A 10 7.12 -4.70 16.95
N ARG A 11 5.89 -4.72 16.44
CA ARG A 11 5.53 -5.31 15.15
C ARG A 11 5.47 -4.22 14.08
N ILE A 12 6.03 -4.50 12.90
CA ILE A 12 6.08 -3.55 11.78
C ILE A 12 5.40 -4.20 10.59
N ASN A 13 4.34 -3.57 10.07
CA ASN A 13 3.58 -4.05 8.93
C ASN A 13 3.28 -2.88 7.98
N ALA A 14 3.00 -3.17 6.72
CA ALA A 14 2.57 -2.21 5.72
C ALA A 14 1.08 -2.40 5.38
N LEU A 15 0.36 -1.31 5.23
CA LEU A 15 -1.01 -1.28 4.69
C LEU A 15 -0.95 -0.67 3.29
N CYS A 16 -1.39 -1.42 2.29
CA CYS A 16 -1.23 -1.10 0.88
C CYS A 16 -2.59 -1.04 0.17
N PRO A 17 -3.37 0.05 0.37
CA PRO A 17 -4.66 0.19 -0.29
C PRO A 17 -4.53 0.54 -1.79
N SER A 18 -5.54 0.18 -2.57
CA SER A 18 -5.79 0.70 -3.92
C SER A 18 -6.25 2.17 -3.88
N PHE A 19 -6.83 2.69 -4.96
CA PHE A 19 -7.41 4.03 -4.94
C PHE A 19 -8.48 4.15 -3.83
N VAL A 20 -8.26 5.08 -2.90
CA VAL A 20 -9.16 5.33 -1.75
C VAL A 20 -9.77 6.72 -1.90
N ARG A 21 -11.08 6.86 -1.67
CA ARG A 21 -11.76 8.16 -1.69
C ARG A 21 -11.24 9.07 -0.57
N THR A 22 -10.22 9.84 -0.88
CA THR A 22 -9.53 10.77 0.02
C THR A 22 -9.14 12.02 -0.74
N ALA A 23 -8.84 13.10 -0.02
CA ALA A 23 -8.34 14.33 -0.63
C ALA A 23 -7.03 14.14 -1.44
N LEU A 24 -6.30 13.04 -1.23
CA LEU A 24 -5.15 12.70 -2.07
C LEU A 24 -5.56 12.42 -3.52
N ILE A 25 -6.67 11.71 -3.73
CA ILE A 25 -7.19 11.45 -5.08
C ILE A 25 -7.66 12.75 -5.73
N ASP A 26 -8.34 13.61 -4.99
CA ASP A 26 -8.81 14.90 -5.50
C ASP A 26 -7.64 15.78 -5.97
N SER A 27 -6.48 15.66 -5.31
CA SER A 27 -5.26 16.39 -5.65
C SER A 27 -4.64 15.98 -6.99
N PHE A 28 -5.01 14.84 -7.57
CA PHE A 28 -4.47 14.41 -8.87
C PHE A 28 -4.89 15.34 -10.01
N ASN A 29 -6.01 16.04 -9.90
CA ASN A 29 -6.45 16.98 -10.94
C ASN A 29 -5.83 18.39 -10.79
N GLN A 30 -5.00 18.60 -9.77
CA GLN A 30 -4.37 19.89 -9.45
C GLN A 30 -2.96 19.94 -10.06
N GLU A 31 -2.77 20.77 -11.10
CA GLU A 31 -1.47 20.92 -11.78
C GLU A 31 -0.36 21.32 -10.79
N GLU A 32 -0.67 22.17 -9.81
CA GLU A 32 0.25 22.58 -8.76
C GLU A 32 0.71 21.44 -7.85
N LYS A 33 -0.06 20.34 -7.76
CA LYS A 33 0.27 19.14 -6.98
C LYS A 33 0.96 18.07 -7.83
N THR A 34 0.59 17.96 -9.11
CA THR A 34 1.17 16.97 -10.02
C THR A 34 2.44 17.45 -10.73
N GLY A 35 2.64 18.76 -10.83
CA GLY A 35 3.79 19.38 -11.49
C GLY A 35 4.02 18.86 -12.91
N GLN A 36 5.27 18.47 -13.19
CA GLN A 36 5.67 17.91 -14.49
C GLN A 36 4.90 16.65 -14.92
N PHE A 37 4.18 15.99 -14.00
CA PHE A 37 3.41 14.78 -14.28
C PHE A 37 1.94 15.06 -14.57
N HIS A 38 1.51 16.32 -14.64
CA HIS A 38 0.12 16.68 -14.92
C HIS A 38 -0.41 16.08 -16.23
N SER A 39 0.47 15.93 -17.23
CA SER A 39 0.14 15.27 -18.50
C SER A 39 -0.29 13.79 -18.36
N LEU A 40 0.00 13.15 -17.22
CA LEU A 40 -0.39 11.77 -16.92
C LEU A 40 -1.75 11.64 -16.23
N VAL A 41 -2.41 12.75 -15.87
CA VAL A 41 -3.72 12.73 -15.21
C VAL A 41 -4.78 11.92 -15.98
N PRO A 42 -4.90 12.02 -17.33
CA PRO A 42 -5.85 11.20 -18.08
C PRO A 42 -5.59 9.69 -17.95
N LEU A 43 -4.31 9.30 -17.85
CA LEU A 43 -3.93 7.90 -17.64
C LEU A 43 -4.35 7.43 -16.24
N THR A 44 -4.10 8.24 -15.21
CA THR A 44 -4.53 7.93 -13.83
C THR A 44 -6.05 7.85 -13.72
N GLN A 45 -6.80 8.75 -14.36
CA GLN A 45 -8.27 8.69 -14.41
C GLN A 45 -8.75 7.40 -15.08
N SER A 46 -8.15 7.02 -16.22
CA SER A 46 -8.46 5.76 -16.90
C SER A 46 -8.20 4.52 -16.04
N LEU A 47 -7.18 4.57 -15.17
CA LEU A 47 -6.90 3.51 -14.19
C LEU A 47 -7.97 3.49 -13.09
N MET A 48 -8.37 4.65 -12.57
CA MET A 48 -9.42 4.75 -11.55
C MET A 48 -10.80 4.31 -12.05
N GLU A 49 -11.09 4.45 -13.34
CA GLU A 49 -12.30 3.89 -13.95
C GLU A 49 -12.28 2.36 -14.02
N LYS A 50 -11.10 1.77 -14.25
CA LYS A 50 -10.92 0.31 -14.31
C LYS A 50 -10.85 -0.35 -12.94
N PHE A 51 -10.30 0.34 -11.95
CA PHE A 51 -10.12 -0.17 -10.60
C PHE A 51 -11.04 0.60 -9.64
N PRO A 52 -12.17 0.00 -9.23
CA PRO A 52 -13.13 0.67 -8.35
C PRO A 52 -12.45 1.23 -7.10
N MET A 53 -12.74 2.49 -6.80
CA MET A 53 -12.29 3.12 -5.56
C MET A 53 -12.90 2.43 -4.35
N ILE A 54 -12.12 2.37 -3.27
CA ILE A 54 -12.58 1.89 -1.96
C ILE A 54 -12.81 3.04 -0.99
N GLU A 55 -13.67 2.81 -0.01
CA GLU A 55 -13.95 3.76 1.05
C GLU A 55 -12.93 3.66 2.20
N VAL A 56 -12.75 4.76 2.94
CA VAL A 56 -11.81 4.84 4.07
C VAL A 56 -12.15 3.79 5.15
N GLU A 57 -13.43 3.49 5.34
CA GLU A 57 -13.92 2.48 6.29
C GLU A 57 -13.43 1.09 5.95
N GLN A 58 -13.28 0.74 4.67
CA GLN A 58 -12.71 -0.55 4.26
C GLN A 58 -11.24 -0.64 4.64
N VAL A 59 -10.48 0.45 4.44
CA VAL A 59 -9.07 0.54 4.83
C VAL A 59 -8.90 0.46 6.35
N ALA A 60 -9.76 1.15 7.11
CA ALA A 60 -9.76 1.11 8.57
C ALA A 60 -10.07 -0.30 9.11
N LYS A 61 -11.03 -1.01 8.51
CA LYS A 61 -11.33 -2.42 8.85
C LYS A 61 -10.11 -3.32 8.58
N ALA A 62 -9.46 -3.15 7.44
CA ALA A 62 -8.25 -3.91 7.10
C ALA A 62 -7.10 -3.63 8.10
N PHE A 63 -6.91 -2.37 8.48
CA PHE A 63 -5.92 -1.97 9.48
C PHE A 63 -6.11 -2.68 10.83
N LEU A 64 -7.36 -2.88 11.26
CA LEU A 64 -7.63 -3.59 12.52
C LEU A 64 -7.12 -5.03 12.53
N TYR A 65 -7.00 -5.71 11.38
CA TYR A 65 -6.39 -7.04 11.33
C TYR A 65 -4.90 -6.99 11.68
N LEU A 66 -4.17 -5.99 11.18
CA LEU A 66 -2.76 -5.79 11.53
C LEU A 66 -2.57 -5.50 13.01
N VAL A 67 -3.50 -4.75 13.62
CA VAL A 67 -3.44 -4.39 15.04
C VAL A 67 -3.80 -5.58 15.92
N LYS A 68 -4.90 -6.28 15.64
CA LYS A 68 -5.46 -7.32 16.51
C LYS A 68 -4.75 -8.66 16.40
N ASP A 69 -4.19 -8.99 15.24
CA ASP A 69 -3.44 -10.24 15.08
C ASP A 69 -1.98 -10.04 15.52
N GLU A 70 -1.68 -10.51 16.72
CA GLU A 70 -0.34 -10.40 17.31
C GLU A 70 0.70 -11.27 16.61
N SER A 71 0.28 -12.27 15.80
CA SER A 71 1.19 -13.13 15.04
C SER A 71 1.77 -12.45 13.80
N VAL A 72 1.17 -11.33 13.37
CA VAL A 72 1.52 -10.67 12.11
C VAL A 72 2.63 -9.64 12.30
N ASN A 73 3.78 -9.91 11.69
CA ASN A 73 4.94 -9.03 11.66
C ASN A 73 5.66 -9.12 10.31
N GLY A 74 6.01 -7.98 9.73
CA GLY A 74 6.64 -7.87 8.42
C GLY A 74 5.72 -8.13 7.23
N ALA A 75 4.40 -8.08 7.43
CA ALA A 75 3.45 -8.30 6.37
C ALA A 75 3.11 -7.01 5.61
N ALA A 76 2.77 -7.14 4.33
CA ALA A 76 2.11 -6.09 3.56
C ALA A 76 0.66 -6.53 3.28
N LEU A 77 -0.31 -5.86 3.90
CA LEU A 77 -1.72 -6.12 3.70
C LEU A 77 -2.24 -5.25 2.55
N VAL A 78 -2.53 -5.89 1.42
CA VAL A 78 -3.09 -5.24 0.23
C VAL A 78 -4.59 -5.14 0.38
N VAL A 79 -5.16 -3.96 0.16
CA VAL A 79 -6.61 -3.71 0.26
C VAL A 79 -7.12 -3.25 -1.09
N ARG A 80 -8.09 -3.97 -1.64
CA ARG A 80 -8.74 -3.67 -2.92
C ARG A 80 -10.26 -3.73 -2.74
N ASN A 81 -11.01 -3.41 -3.79
CA ASN A 81 -12.46 -3.50 -3.76
C ASN A 81 -12.96 -4.94 -3.51
N GLU A 82 -12.21 -5.94 -3.97
CA GLU A 82 -12.54 -7.36 -3.81
C GLU A 82 -12.27 -7.89 -2.39
N GLY A 83 -11.54 -7.14 -1.57
CA GLY A 83 -11.17 -7.52 -0.20
C GLY A 83 -9.73 -7.19 0.17
N ALA A 84 -9.24 -7.83 1.22
CA ALA A 84 -7.88 -7.65 1.71
C ALA A 84 -7.11 -8.98 1.74
N GLY A 85 -5.80 -8.93 1.47
CA GLY A 85 -4.93 -10.11 1.49
C GLY A 85 -3.47 -9.74 1.66
N TYR A 86 -2.68 -10.65 2.23
CA TYR A 86 -1.25 -10.43 2.41
C TYR A 86 -0.49 -10.65 1.10
N ALA A 87 0.34 -9.69 0.72
CA ALA A 87 1.25 -9.85 -0.41
C ALA A 87 2.26 -10.96 -0.14
N LYS A 88 2.56 -11.75 -1.18
CA LYS A 88 3.68 -12.68 -1.18
C LYS A 88 4.84 -12.04 -1.93
N PHE A 89 5.97 -11.90 -1.24
CA PHE A 89 7.20 -11.41 -1.85
C PHE A 89 8.11 -12.59 -2.22
N PRO A 90 8.96 -12.45 -3.26
CA PRO A 90 9.99 -13.43 -3.54
C PRO A 90 10.88 -13.63 -2.31
N THR A 91 11.15 -14.88 -1.95
CA THR A 91 12.04 -15.24 -0.84
C THR A 91 13.49 -15.42 -1.28
N ASP A 92 13.70 -15.64 -2.57
CA ASP A 92 15.02 -15.79 -3.15
C ASP A 92 15.51 -14.41 -3.61
N VAL A 93 16.66 -13.98 -3.09
CA VAL A 93 17.36 -12.80 -3.59
C VAL A 93 18.24 -13.28 -4.74
N GLU A 94 17.90 -12.93 -5.98
CA GLU A 94 18.82 -13.08 -7.10
C GLU A 94 20.06 -12.23 -6.81
N THR A 95 21.16 -12.88 -6.42
CA THR A 95 22.44 -12.21 -6.14
C THR A 95 23.18 -11.92 -7.42
N THR A 96 22.51 -11.35 -8.43
CA THR A 96 23.19 -10.87 -9.63
C THR A 96 24.25 -9.88 -9.19
N PRO A 97 25.55 -10.16 -9.37
CA PRO A 97 26.60 -9.30 -8.86
C PRO A 97 26.48 -7.94 -9.55
N ILE A 98 26.26 -6.91 -8.73
CA ILE A 98 26.40 -5.51 -9.14
C ILE A 98 27.76 -5.04 -8.65
N SER A 99 28.55 -4.44 -9.54
CA SER A 99 29.74 -3.70 -9.14
C SER A 99 29.29 -2.48 -8.35
N LEU A 100 29.61 -2.45 -7.05
CA LEU A 100 29.43 -1.29 -6.20
C LEU A 100 30.54 -0.26 -6.44
#